data_AF-A0A0Q6KLY0-F1
#
_entry.id   AF-A0A0Q6KLY0-F1
#
_cell.length_a   1.000
_cell.length_b   1.000
_cell.length_c   1.000
_cell.angle_alpha   90.00
_cell.angle_beta   90.00
_cell.angle_gamma   90.00
#
_symmetry.space_group_name_H-M   'P 1'
#
loop_
_entity.id
_entity.type
_entity.pdbx_description
1 polymer ?
#
loop_
_entity_poly.entity_id
_entity_poly.type
_entity_poly.pdbx_seq_one_letter_code
_entity_poly.pdbx_strand_id
1 'polypeptide(L)'
;MKKLALGMVTAMVLAASPAYAAPLLFNFSGPSGTAVFQLDSNPMPAFSQTFLGSDQFSFNNVAGTFGGVAGTASTVSFGNGLFSSLSINAANLGFTQFNAPTLFSGSPGNPTFLTGSFTLINPFFGNGQLTISPITAAVPEPTTWAMMVLGMGVVGFAMRRRRAVTTRVTYAA
;
A
#
# COMPACT_ATOMS: atom_id res chain seq x y z
N MET A 1 -32.28 52.80 -1.00
CA MET A 1 -32.02 51.74 0.01
C MET A 1 -31.63 50.46 -0.72
N LYS A 2 -30.39 50.00 -0.44
CA LYS A 2 -29.78 48.66 -0.57
C LYS A 2 -30.66 47.56 -1.17
N LYS A 3 -30.12 46.74 -2.10
CA LYS A 3 -29.84 45.30 -1.91
C LYS A 3 -28.74 44.82 -2.89
N LEU A 4 -27.54 44.58 -2.35
CA LEU A 4 -26.45 43.84 -3.00
C LEU A 4 -26.75 42.34 -2.83
N ALA A 5 -26.78 41.57 -3.92
CA ALA A 5 -26.88 40.11 -3.88
C ALA A 5 -25.46 39.53 -3.89
N LEU A 6 -25.04 38.98 -2.75
CA LEU A 6 -23.74 38.36 -2.56
C LEU A 6 -23.84 36.89 -2.98
N GLY A 7 -23.23 36.53 -4.11
CA GLY A 7 -23.12 35.14 -4.58
C GLY A 7 -22.11 34.38 -3.72
N MET A 8 -22.58 33.37 -3.00
CA MET A 8 -21.75 32.49 -2.16
C MET A 8 -21.08 31.45 -3.07
N VAL A 9 -19.80 31.66 -3.40
CA VAL A 9 -18.96 30.64 -4.02
C VAL A 9 -18.43 29.74 -2.91
N THR A 10 -19.02 28.56 -2.74
CA THR A 10 -18.48 27.50 -1.88
C THR A 10 -17.22 26.93 -2.53
N ALA A 11 -16.06 27.26 -1.97
CA ALA A 11 -14.79 26.64 -2.32
C ALA A 11 -14.80 25.16 -1.90
N MET A 12 -14.66 24.24 -2.86
CA MET A 12 -14.37 22.84 -2.58
C MET A 12 -12.95 22.75 -2.03
N VAL A 13 -12.83 22.41 -0.74
CA VAL A 13 -11.55 22.00 -0.15
C VAL A 13 -11.25 20.60 -0.71
N LEU A 14 -10.33 20.53 -1.67
CA LEU A 14 -9.68 19.28 -2.05
C LEU A 14 -8.80 18.84 -0.87
N ALA A 15 -9.35 18.02 0.01
CA ALA A 15 -8.54 17.32 0.99
C ALA A 15 -7.64 16.34 0.23
N ALA A 16 -6.37 16.66 0.10
CA ALA A 16 -5.37 15.69 -0.32
C ALA A 16 -5.35 14.58 0.72
N SER A 17 -5.89 13.41 0.39
CA SER A 17 -5.73 12.23 1.21
C SER A 17 -4.23 11.94 1.36
N PRO A 18 -3.73 11.64 2.58
CA PRO A 18 -2.32 11.30 2.77
C PRO A 18 -1.96 10.13 1.85
N ALA A 19 -0.76 10.16 1.27
CA ALA A 19 -0.23 9.06 0.47
C ALA A 19 -0.11 7.82 1.37
N TYR A 20 -1.11 6.95 1.31
CA TYR A 20 -1.07 5.67 2.01
C TYR A 20 -0.02 4.80 1.32
N ALA A 21 0.92 4.23 2.08
CA ALA A 21 1.90 3.31 1.52
C ALA A 21 1.18 2.07 1.00
N ALA A 22 1.49 1.65 -0.23
CA ALA A 22 0.81 0.51 -0.83
C ALA A 22 1.37 -0.80 -0.23
N PRO A 23 0.54 -1.71 0.27
CA PRO A 23 1.01 -2.99 0.79
C PRO A 23 1.61 -3.83 -0.34
N LEU A 24 2.77 -4.43 -0.09
CA LEU A 24 3.47 -5.35 -0.98
C LEU A 24 3.41 -6.77 -0.41
N LEU A 25 3.21 -7.74 -1.29
CA LEU A 25 3.31 -9.16 -1.00
C LEU A 25 4.73 -9.63 -1.30
N PHE A 26 5.34 -10.29 -0.32
CA PHE A 26 6.63 -10.95 -0.43
C PHE A 26 6.38 -12.46 -0.45
N ASN A 27 6.82 -13.12 -1.52
CA ASN A 27 6.72 -14.56 -1.67
C ASN A 27 8.11 -15.14 -1.93
N PHE A 28 8.65 -15.81 -0.91
CA PHE A 28 9.90 -16.52 -0.95
C PHE A 28 9.67 -18.02 -1.09
N SER A 29 10.45 -18.65 -1.96
CA SER A 29 10.51 -20.10 -2.12
C SER A 29 11.94 -20.56 -2.39
N GLY A 30 12.39 -21.57 -1.64
CA GLY A 30 13.69 -22.21 -1.86
C GLY A 30 13.84 -23.54 -1.10
N PRO A 31 14.99 -24.20 -1.20
CA PRO A 31 15.28 -25.45 -0.50
C PRO A 31 15.19 -25.35 1.02
N SER A 32 15.41 -24.16 1.55
CA SER A 32 15.30 -23.80 2.97
C SER A 32 13.87 -23.53 3.43
N GLY A 33 12.88 -23.63 2.55
CA GLY A 33 11.46 -23.51 2.84
C GLY A 33 10.78 -22.37 2.07
N THR A 34 9.57 -22.03 2.52
CA THR A 34 8.74 -20.97 1.91
C THR A 34 8.39 -19.91 2.94
N ALA A 35 8.25 -18.66 2.50
CA ALA A 35 7.76 -17.57 3.33
C ALA A 35 6.87 -16.64 2.53
N VAL A 36 5.68 -16.34 3.05
CA VAL A 36 4.74 -15.40 2.45
C VAL A 36 4.30 -14.39 3.49
N PHE A 37 4.61 -13.12 3.28
CA PHE A 37 4.28 -12.05 4.22
C PHE A 37 4.03 -10.74 3.50
N GLN A 38 3.52 -9.74 4.22
CA GLN A 38 3.20 -8.42 3.66
C GLN A 38 3.97 -7.34 4.42
N LEU A 39 4.48 -6.35 3.69
CA LEU A 39 5.05 -5.13 4.23
C LEU A 39 4.62 -3.96 3.35
N ASP A 40 4.58 -2.77 3.92
CA ASP A 40 4.32 -1.55 3.16
C ASP A 40 5.45 -1.26 2.17
N SER A 41 5.16 -0.57 1.06
CA SER A 41 6.15 -0.22 0.04
C SER A 41 7.26 0.70 0.55
N ASN A 42 6.97 1.48 1.59
CA ASN A 42 7.91 2.38 2.26
C ASN A 42 7.66 2.33 3.78
N PRO A 43 8.05 1.22 4.42
CA PRO A 43 7.73 0.97 5.82
C PRO A 43 8.68 1.75 6.74
N MET A 44 8.26 2.02 7.98
CA MET A 44 9.16 2.50 9.03
C MET A 44 9.81 1.29 9.72
N PRO A 45 11.12 1.03 9.56
CA PRO A 45 11.75 -0.15 10.14
C PRO A 45 11.86 -0.06 11.66
N ALA A 46 11.81 -1.22 12.32
CA ALA A 46 12.03 -1.31 13.77
C ALA A 46 13.51 -1.07 14.12
N PHE A 47 14.40 -1.32 13.18
CA PHE A 47 15.83 -1.08 13.26
C PHE A 47 16.37 -0.71 11.89
N SER A 48 17.33 0.21 11.85
CA SER A 48 18.02 0.63 10.63
C SER A 48 19.45 1.06 10.95
N GLN A 49 20.41 0.67 10.12
CA GLN A 49 21.80 1.11 10.24
C GLN A 49 22.47 1.22 8.87
N THR A 50 23.49 2.08 8.81
CA THR A 50 24.46 2.13 7.72
C THR A 50 25.84 1.89 8.32
N PHE A 51 26.57 0.89 7.82
CA PHE A 51 27.91 0.55 8.27
C PHE A 51 28.82 0.30 7.06
N LEU A 52 29.92 1.06 6.95
CA LEU A 52 30.88 0.96 5.84
C LEU A 52 30.24 0.98 4.44
N GLY A 53 29.22 1.83 4.25
CA GLY A 53 28.49 1.94 2.98
C GLY A 53 27.54 0.78 2.68
N SER A 54 27.33 -0.11 3.67
CA SER A 54 26.32 -1.18 3.62
C SER A 54 25.15 -0.81 4.52
N ASP A 55 23.94 -1.00 4.02
CA ASP A 55 22.70 -0.67 4.70
C ASP A 55 22.01 -1.94 5.18
N GLN A 56 21.37 -1.84 6.34
CA GLN A 56 20.52 -2.89 6.87
C GLN A 56 19.34 -2.28 7.60
N PHE A 57 18.18 -2.89 7.45
CA PHE A 57 17.00 -2.58 8.25
C PHE A 57 16.18 -3.85 8.52
N SER A 58 15.34 -3.81 9.54
CA SER A 58 14.55 -4.98 9.93
C SER A 58 13.21 -4.63 10.56
N PHE A 59 12.33 -5.63 10.54
CA PHE A 59 11.00 -5.61 11.13
C PHE A 59 10.89 -6.74 12.14
N ASN A 60 10.27 -6.44 13.27
CA ASN A 60 9.99 -7.42 14.30
C ASN A 60 8.54 -7.92 14.15
N ASN A 61 8.31 -9.17 14.54
CA ASN A 61 6.97 -9.73 14.65
C ASN A 61 6.14 -9.65 13.36
N VAL A 62 6.75 -9.98 12.21
CA VAL A 62 6.07 -9.92 10.90
C VAL A 62 5.12 -11.11 10.76
N ALA A 63 3.83 -10.85 10.67
CA ALA A 63 2.83 -11.88 10.41
C ALA A 63 2.91 -12.40 8.97
N GLY A 64 2.69 -13.70 8.80
CA GLY A 64 2.76 -14.35 7.49
C GLY A 64 2.59 -15.86 7.58
N THR A 65 2.98 -16.54 6.51
CA THR A 65 3.09 -17.99 6.44
C THR A 65 4.56 -18.34 6.28
N PHE A 66 5.12 -19.10 7.21
CA PHE A 66 6.54 -19.46 7.23
C PHE A 66 6.66 -20.98 7.32
N GLY A 67 7.44 -21.59 6.44
CA GLY A 67 7.53 -23.05 6.33
C GLY A 67 6.18 -23.72 6.01
N GLY A 68 5.29 -23.01 5.30
CA GLY A 68 3.92 -23.48 5.01
C GLY A 68 2.93 -23.36 6.16
N VAL A 69 3.32 -22.80 7.31
CA VAL A 69 2.46 -22.65 8.49
C VAL A 69 2.22 -21.17 8.80
N ALA A 70 0.96 -20.78 9.00
CA ALA A 70 0.60 -19.42 9.42
C ALA A 70 1.21 -19.11 10.79
N GLY A 71 1.85 -17.96 10.93
CA GLY A 71 2.53 -17.56 12.15
C GLY A 71 3.22 -16.21 12.01
N THR A 72 4.23 -16.00 12.84
CA THR A 72 4.95 -14.73 12.93
C THR A 72 6.45 -14.98 12.87
N ALA A 73 7.14 -14.25 12.00
CA ALA A 73 8.59 -14.17 12.03
C ALA A 73 9.03 -13.24 13.16
N SER A 74 9.99 -13.71 13.96
CA SER A 74 10.65 -12.91 14.99
C SER A 74 11.31 -11.68 14.34
N THR A 75 11.98 -11.89 13.21
CA THR A 75 12.66 -10.84 12.47
C THR A 75 12.63 -11.11 10.97
N VAL A 76 12.36 -10.08 10.18
CA VAL A 76 12.62 -10.04 8.74
C VAL A 76 13.52 -8.84 8.46
N SER A 77 14.68 -9.10 7.87
CA SER A 77 15.71 -8.09 7.62
C SER A 77 16.06 -8.01 6.15
N PHE A 78 16.37 -6.81 5.71
CA PHE A 78 16.87 -6.53 4.37
C PHE A 78 18.16 -5.73 4.47
N GLY A 79 19.05 -5.93 3.51
CA GLY A 79 20.31 -5.21 3.49
C GLY A 79 21.00 -5.23 2.14
N ASN A 80 22.20 -4.65 2.10
CA ASN A 80 23.08 -4.71 0.95
C ASN A 80 24.55 -4.77 1.40
N GLY A 81 25.46 -4.99 0.46
CA GLY A 81 26.91 -4.99 0.71
C GLY A 81 27.32 -6.09 1.69
N LEU A 82 27.78 -5.69 2.88
CA LEU A 82 28.23 -6.57 3.95
C LEU A 82 27.09 -7.33 4.64
N PHE A 83 25.83 -6.90 4.45
CA PHE A 83 24.66 -7.53 5.03
C PHE A 83 23.93 -8.39 4.00
N SER A 84 23.26 -9.45 4.47
CA SER A 84 22.40 -10.28 3.63
C SER A 84 21.27 -9.45 3.02
N SER A 85 20.97 -9.66 1.74
CA SER A 85 19.86 -8.99 1.06
C SER A 85 18.51 -9.30 1.66
N LEU A 86 18.30 -10.55 2.07
CA LEU A 86 17.13 -10.99 2.83
C LEU A 86 17.59 -11.92 3.95
N SER A 87 17.07 -11.71 5.16
CA SER A 87 17.15 -12.69 6.23
C SER A 87 15.81 -12.80 6.95
N ILE A 88 15.42 -14.02 7.27
CA ILE A 88 14.16 -14.33 7.96
C ILE A 88 14.46 -15.25 9.13
N ASN A 89 13.92 -14.93 10.29
CA ASN A 89 13.91 -15.79 11.47
C ASN A 89 12.46 -16.03 11.90
N ALA A 90 11.97 -17.26 11.74
CA ALA A 90 10.62 -17.65 12.14
C ALA A 90 10.61 -19.07 12.72
N ALA A 91 9.74 -19.36 13.69
CA ALA A 91 9.72 -20.66 14.37
C ALA A 91 9.56 -21.87 13.40
N ASN A 92 8.68 -21.73 12.39
CA ASN A 92 8.37 -22.80 11.43
C ASN A 92 9.29 -22.84 10.19
N LEU A 93 10.18 -21.85 10.02
CA LEU A 93 11.16 -21.78 8.92
C LEU A 93 12.61 -21.88 9.41
N GLY A 94 12.86 -21.61 10.69
CA GLY A 94 14.19 -21.38 11.26
C GLY A 94 14.76 -20.02 10.84
N PHE A 95 16.09 -19.94 10.92
CA PHE A 95 16.87 -18.81 10.42
C PHE A 95 17.34 -19.10 8.99
N THR A 96 17.10 -18.15 8.08
CA THR A 96 17.56 -18.20 6.69
C THR A 96 18.14 -16.84 6.29
N GLN A 97 19.15 -16.84 5.41
CA GLN A 97 19.73 -15.61 4.87
C GLN A 97 20.18 -15.81 3.42
N PHE A 98 20.05 -14.77 2.60
CA PHE A 98 20.37 -14.83 1.18
C PHE A 98 20.96 -13.52 0.69
N ASN A 99 21.79 -13.64 -0.34
CA ASN A 99 22.24 -12.50 -1.14
C ASN A 99 21.43 -12.46 -2.43
N ALA A 100 21.16 -11.25 -2.91
CA ALA A 100 20.44 -10.98 -4.14
C ALA A 100 20.97 -9.65 -4.73
N PRO A 101 20.57 -9.29 -5.96
CA PRO A 101 20.58 -7.90 -6.39
C PRO A 101 19.82 -7.03 -5.38
N THR A 102 20.07 -5.71 -5.39
CA THR A 102 19.43 -4.78 -4.44
C THR A 102 17.91 -4.94 -4.45
N LEU A 103 17.30 -5.07 -3.27
CA LEU A 103 15.86 -5.29 -3.09
C LEU A 103 15.11 -4.00 -2.73
N PHE A 104 15.85 -2.92 -2.48
CA PHE A 104 15.30 -1.64 -2.06
C PHE A 104 16.16 -0.49 -2.59
N SER A 105 15.62 0.72 -2.48
CA SER A 105 16.32 1.98 -2.67
C SER A 105 16.04 2.92 -1.48
N GLY A 106 16.71 4.07 -1.44
CA GLY A 106 16.60 5.00 -0.31
C GLY A 106 17.52 4.65 0.86
N SER A 107 17.35 5.37 1.97
CA SER A 107 18.11 5.17 3.21
C SER A 107 17.50 4.01 4.01
N PRO A 108 18.28 3.25 4.80
CA PRO A 108 17.74 2.18 5.64
C PRO A 108 16.71 2.65 6.67
N GLY A 109 16.66 3.93 7.03
CA GLY A 109 15.61 4.48 7.90
C GLY A 109 14.29 4.80 7.19
N ASN A 110 14.31 4.88 5.85
CA ASN A 110 13.15 5.14 5.01
C ASN A 110 13.30 4.41 3.65
N PRO A 111 13.31 3.06 3.67
CA PRO A 111 13.60 2.28 2.48
C PRO A 111 12.35 2.14 1.59
N THR A 112 12.54 2.16 0.28
CA THR A 112 11.48 1.84 -0.69
C THR A 112 11.80 0.53 -1.39
N PHE A 113 10.92 -0.46 -1.27
CA PHE A 113 11.13 -1.77 -1.88
C PHE A 113 11.01 -1.74 -3.40
N LEU A 114 11.86 -2.51 -4.08
CA LEU A 114 11.79 -2.74 -5.51
C LEU A 114 10.86 -3.93 -5.77
N THR A 115 9.84 -3.73 -6.60
CA THR A 115 8.96 -4.82 -7.03
C THR A 115 9.60 -5.62 -8.16
N GLY A 116 9.39 -6.93 -8.17
CA GLY A 116 9.95 -7.81 -9.18
C GLY A 116 10.18 -9.22 -8.67
N SER A 117 10.84 -10.04 -9.48
CA SER A 117 11.34 -11.36 -9.07
C SER A 117 12.85 -11.33 -8.98
N PHE A 118 13.38 -11.82 -7.87
CA PHE A 118 14.79 -11.78 -7.53
C PHE A 118 15.28 -13.20 -7.27
N THR A 119 16.44 -13.52 -7.85
CA THR A 119 17.15 -14.76 -7.53
C THR A 119 17.93 -14.56 -6.24
N LEU A 120 17.68 -15.44 -5.28
CA LEU A 120 18.35 -15.46 -3.99
C LEU A 120 19.39 -16.57 -4.00
N ILE A 121 20.61 -16.24 -3.57
CA ILE A 121 21.72 -17.18 -3.52
C ILE A 121 22.27 -17.28 -2.11
N ASN A 122 22.53 -18.51 -1.68
CA ASN A 122 23.26 -18.78 -0.46
C ASN A 122 23.93 -20.17 -0.51
N PRO A 123 25.23 -20.29 -0.20
CA PRO A 123 25.93 -21.57 -0.25
C PRO A 123 25.49 -22.56 0.84
N PHE A 124 24.87 -22.10 1.93
CA PHE A 124 24.41 -22.92 3.06
C PHE A 124 22.92 -23.25 3.00
N PHE A 125 22.09 -22.32 2.51
CA PHE A 125 20.62 -22.47 2.49
C PHE A 125 20.06 -22.87 1.11
N GLY A 126 20.93 -23.02 0.12
CA GLY A 126 20.55 -23.21 -1.28
C GLY A 126 20.05 -21.92 -1.93
N ASN A 127 19.82 -22.00 -3.24
CA ASN A 127 19.31 -20.89 -4.03
C ASN A 127 17.78 -20.90 -4.02
N GLY A 128 17.16 -19.72 -3.99
CA GLY A 128 15.71 -19.55 -4.01
C GLY A 128 15.27 -18.40 -4.89
N GLN A 129 13.98 -18.10 -4.85
CA GLN A 129 13.37 -16.96 -5.51
C GLN A 129 12.57 -16.14 -4.49
N LEU A 130 12.65 -14.82 -4.61
CA LEU A 130 11.77 -13.88 -3.93
C LEU A 130 10.99 -13.09 -4.97
N THR A 131 9.67 -13.08 -4.87
CA THR A 131 8.82 -12.19 -5.65
C THR A 131 8.21 -11.14 -4.74
N ILE A 132 8.37 -9.87 -5.11
CA ILE A 132 7.80 -8.70 -4.44
C ILE A 132 6.79 -8.08 -5.40
N SER A 133 5.50 -8.11 -5.04
CA SER A 133 4.42 -7.63 -5.89
C SER A 133 3.45 -6.73 -5.13
N PRO A 134 2.92 -5.65 -5.73
CA PRO A 134 1.90 -4.84 -5.09
C PRO A 134 0.62 -5.64 -4.85
N ILE A 135 0.04 -5.46 -3.67
CA ILE A 135 -1.31 -5.94 -3.37
C ILE A 135 -2.24 -4.85 -3.87
N THR A 136 -2.64 -4.97 -5.13
CA THR A 136 -3.66 -4.09 -5.70
C THR A 136 -4.99 -4.45 -5.06
N ALA A 137 -5.35 -3.77 -3.98
CA ALA A 137 -6.75 -3.66 -3.60
C ALA A 137 -7.47 -3.00 -4.78
N ALA A 138 -8.54 -3.62 -5.28
CA ALA A 138 -9.39 -3.01 -6.30
C ALA A 138 -10.06 -1.78 -5.69
N VAL A 139 -9.38 -0.64 -5.72
CA VAL A 139 -10.00 0.66 -5.43
C VAL A 139 -10.99 0.88 -6.57
N PRO A 140 -12.29 1.06 -6.31
CA PRO A 140 -13.22 1.39 -7.38
C PRO A 140 -12.75 2.72 -7.96
N GLU A 141 -12.38 2.70 -9.24
CA GLU A 141 -11.68 3.80 -9.89
C GLU A 141 -12.39 5.15 -9.61
N PRO A 142 -11.66 6.27 -9.50
CA PRO A 142 -12.26 7.59 -9.28
C PRO A 142 -13.38 7.94 -10.27
N THR A 143 -13.28 7.42 -11.50
CA THR A 143 -14.31 7.46 -12.55
C THR A 143 -15.61 6.80 -12.13
N THR A 144 -15.58 5.67 -11.42
CA THR A 144 -16.77 4.96 -10.93
C THR A 144 -17.54 5.82 -9.93
N TRP A 145 -16.84 6.45 -9.00
CA TRP A 145 -17.45 7.35 -8.00
C TRP A 145 -17.96 8.62 -8.66
N ALA A 146 -17.20 9.19 -9.59
CA ALA A 146 -17.65 10.33 -10.38
C ALA A 146 -18.94 10.01 -11.14
N MET A 147 -19.05 8.84 -11.78
CA MET A 147 -20.26 8.41 -12.48
C MET A 147 -21.45 8.19 -11.55
N MET A 148 -21.23 7.65 -10.34
CA MET A 148 -22.27 7.51 -9.31
C MET A 148 -22.78 8.88 -8.83
N VAL A 149 -21.87 9.80 -8.51
CA VAL A 149 -22.20 11.16 -8.06
C VAL A 149 -22.89 11.95 -9.18
N LEU A 150 -22.40 11.83 -10.42
CA LEU A 150 -23.00 12.49 -11.59
C LEU A 150 -24.40 11.94 -11.85
N GLY A 151 -24.57 10.61 -11.82
CA GLY A 151 -25.88 9.95 -11.93
C GLY A 151 -26.87 10.42 -10.86
N MET A 152 -26.45 10.45 -9.60
CA MET A 152 -27.29 10.94 -8.51
C MET A 152 -27.59 12.44 -8.61
N GLY A 153 -26.63 13.23 -9.09
CA GLY A 153 -26.78 14.67 -9.34
C GLY A 153 -27.82 14.97 -10.43
N VAL A 154 -27.80 14.22 -11.54
CA VAL A 154 -28.78 14.33 -12.63
C VAL A 154 -30.18 13.99 -12.15
N VAL A 155 -30.33 12.89 -11.40
CA VAL A 155 -31.62 12.46 -10.82
C VAL A 155 -32.15 13.52 -9.85
N GLY A 156 -31.32 14.02 -8.95
CA GLY A 156 -31.68 15.09 -8.01
C GLY A 156 -32.09 16.40 -8.70
N PHE A 157 -31.35 16.80 -9.75
CA PHE A 157 -31.66 17.98 -10.54
C PHE A 157 -33.00 17.86 -11.27
N ALA A 158 -33.27 16.69 -11.89
CA ALA A 158 -34.53 16.43 -12.58
C ALA A 158 -35.74 16.53 -11.63
N MET A 159 -35.62 16.02 -10.41
CA MET A 159 -36.68 16.14 -9.39
C MET A 159 -36.93 17.60 -8.96
N ARG A 160 -35.87 18.40 -8.79
CA ARG A 160 -36.02 19.84 -8.43
C ARG A 160 -36.70 20.65 -9.53
N ARG A 161 -36.40 20.38 -10.80
CA ARG A 161 -37.01 21.10 -11.95
C ARG A 161 -38.54 20.91 -12.00
N ARG A 162 -39.06 19.75 -11.61
CA ARG A 162 -40.50 19.44 -11.68
C ARG A 162 -41.36 20.14 -10.62
N ARG A 163 -40.78 20.66 -9.53
CA ARG A 163 -41.52 21.37 -8.48
C ARG A 163 -41.91 22.81 -8.82
N ALA A 164 -41.43 23.36 -9.94
CA ALA A 164 -41.74 24.73 -10.37
C ALA A 164 -43.07 24.86 -11.14
N VAL A 165 -44.08 24.06 -10.80
CA VAL A 165 -45.43 24.20 -11.38
C VAL A 165 -46.28 25.03 -10.42
N THR A 166 -46.41 26.32 -10.71
CA THR A 166 -47.29 27.24 -9.97
C THR A 166 -48.73 26.95 -10.36
N THR A 167 -49.47 26.22 -9.51
CA THR A 167 -50.91 26.04 -9.67
C THR A 167 -51.60 27.37 -9.41
N ARG A 168 -52.06 28.06 -10.47
CA ARG A 168 -52.94 29.23 -10.33
C ARG A 168 -54.37 28.73 -10.16
N VAL A 169 -54.99 29.07 -9.03
CA VAL A 169 -56.42 28.83 -8.79
C VAL A 169 -57.14 30.16 -8.94
N THR A 170 -58.11 30.22 -9.85
CA THR A 170 -59.01 31.36 -10.03
C THR A 170 -60.33 31.03 -9.37
N TYR A 171 -60.78 31.87 -8.44
CA TYR A 171 -62.10 31.77 -7.83
C TYR A 171 -63.08 32.63 -8.65
N ALA A 172 -64.26 32.09 -8.96
CA ALA A 172 -65.35 32.83 -9.57
C ALA A 172 -66.21 33.48 -8.46
N ALA A 173 -66.61 34.73 -8.68
CA ALA A 173 -67.55 35.49 -7.86
C ALA A 173 -68.83 35.73 -8.66
#